data_AF-A0A7X7FWN4-F1
#
_entry.id   AF-A0A7X7FWN4-F1
#
_cell.length_a   1.000
_cell.length_b   1.000
_cell.length_c   1.000
_cell.angle_alpha   90.00
_cell.angle_beta   90.00
_cell.angle_gamma   90.00
#
_symmetry.space_group_name_H-M   'P 1'
#
loop_
_entity.id
_entity.type
_entity.pdbx_description
1 polymer ?
#
loop_
_entity_poly.entity_id
_entity_poly.type
_entity_poly.pdbx_seq_one_letter_code
_entity_poly.pdbx_strand_id
1 'polypeptide(L)'
;MEYHVYLQNDSKDTLTVAIGDGNKYVFDSVNNFTPDSKLHLQLIGIKYDRTITGKVKETNIDVIRDELFVGTQISLVSGVRVYRNDSLLINWEGPLREMGADTHHFYNYSSWECYETSKWEGVVLFTIKDSDLK
;
A
#
# COMPACT_ATOMS: atom_id res chain seq x y z
N MET A 1 11.39 -5.85 14.20
CA MET A 1 10.70 -6.60 13.14
C MET A 1 10.60 -5.72 11.92
N GLU A 2 10.91 -6.25 10.75
CA GLU A 2 10.85 -5.50 9.48
C GLU A 2 9.64 -5.97 8.68
N TYR A 3 8.84 -5.04 8.17
CA TYR A 3 7.73 -5.36 7.28
C TYR A 3 8.03 -4.87 5.87
N HIS A 4 7.90 -5.78 4.91
CA HIS A 4 8.01 -5.49 3.49
C HIS A 4 6.65 -5.10 2.93
N VAL A 5 6.58 -3.96 2.25
CA VAL A 5 5.33 -3.43 1.71
C VAL A 5 5.21 -3.81 0.23
N TYR A 6 4.11 -4.47 -0.11
CA TYR A 6 3.85 -4.93 -1.46
C TYR A 6 2.53 -4.38 -2.01
N LEU A 7 2.57 -4.11 -3.31
CA LEU A 7 1.39 -3.96 -4.15
C LEU A 7 1.25 -5.20 -5.02
N GLN A 8 0.06 -5.78 -5.12
CA GLN A 8 -0.25 -6.90 -6.00
C GLN A 8 -1.27 -6.50 -7.06
N ASN A 9 -1.09 -6.98 -8.28
CA ASN A 9 -2.10 -6.93 -9.33
C ASN A 9 -2.85 -8.27 -9.36
N ASP A 10 -4.10 -8.27 -8.90
CA ASP A 10 -5.02 -9.41 -9.00
C ASP A 10 -6.14 -9.11 -10.02
N SER A 11 -5.91 -8.12 -10.89
CA SER A 11 -6.77 -7.85 -12.03
C SER A 11 -6.37 -8.70 -13.24
N LYS A 12 -7.26 -8.79 -14.22
CA LYS A 12 -7.00 -9.52 -15.47
C LYS A 12 -6.13 -8.74 -16.46
N ASP A 13 -5.83 -7.49 -16.16
CA ASP A 13 -5.15 -6.59 -17.09
C ASP A 13 -3.74 -6.25 -16.62
N THR A 14 -2.90 -5.91 -17.59
CA THR A 14 -1.64 -5.23 -17.31
C THR A 14 -1.93 -3.76 -16.99
N LEU A 15 -1.43 -3.31 -15.84
CA LEU A 15 -1.67 -1.97 -15.33
C LEU A 15 -0.41 -1.12 -15.40
N THR A 16 -0.59 0.19 -15.35
CA THR A 16 0.47 1.12 -14.95
C THR A 16 0.08 1.74 -13.63
N VAL A 17 0.99 1.73 -12.65
CA VAL A 17 0.75 2.33 -11.34
C VAL A 17 1.71 3.50 -11.17
N ALA A 18 1.17 4.67 -10.85
CA ALA A 18 1.94 5.88 -10.54
C ALA A 18 1.67 6.32 -9.10
N ILE A 19 2.74 6.42 -8.32
CA ILE A 19 2.72 6.82 -6.91
C ILE A 19 3.35 8.21 -6.81
N GLY A 20 2.64 9.15 -6.19
CA GLY A 20 2.92 10.58 -6.38
C GLY A 20 2.31 11.50 -5.35
N ASP A 21 2.52 12.81 -5.54
CA ASP A 21 1.88 13.87 -4.77
C ASP A 21 0.55 14.30 -5.42
N GLY A 22 -0.47 13.43 -5.39
CA GLY A 22 -1.85 13.82 -5.72
C GLY A 22 -2.03 14.61 -7.03
N ASN A 23 -1.33 14.19 -8.10
CA ASN A 23 -1.27 14.77 -9.46
C ASN A 23 -0.12 15.73 -9.82
N LYS A 24 0.69 16.19 -8.87
CA LYS A 24 1.78 17.16 -9.19
C LYS A 24 3.09 16.52 -9.59
N TYR A 25 3.49 15.46 -8.88
CA TYR A 25 4.75 14.75 -9.09
C TYR A 25 4.54 13.26 -9.00
N VAL A 26 5.29 12.50 -9.82
CA VAL A 26 5.36 11.04 -9.75
C VAL A 26 6.74 10.69 -9.18
N PHE A 27 6.76 9.95 -8.08
CA PHE A 27 8.00 9.51 -7.42
C PHE A 27 8.39 8.10 -7.84
N ASP A 28 7.40 7.25 -8.08
CA ASP A 28 7.58 5.92 -8.62
C ASP A 28 6.49 5.62 -9.64
N SER A 29 6.88 4.97 -10.74
CA SER A 29 5.96 4.50 -11.76
C SER A 29 6.39 3.14 -12.23
N VAL A 30 5.48 2.19 -12.14
CA VAL A 30 5.69 0.85 -12.69
C VAL A 30 4.84 0.71 -13.93
N ASN A 31 5.53 0.69 -15.07
CA ASN A 31 4.96 0.37 -16.36
C ASN A 31 4.92 -1.15 -16.52
N ASN A 32 3.85 -1.65 -17.12
CA ASN A 32 3.64 -3.09 -17.36
C ASN A 32 3.54 -3.95 -16.09
N PHE A 33 2.77 -3.49 -15.10
CA PHE A 33 2.43 -4.28 -13.92
C PHE A 33 1.45 -5.40 -14.31
N THR A 34 1.98 -6.57 -14.68
CA THR A 34 1.20 -7.68 -15.27
C THR A 34 0.25 -8.34 -14.25
N PRO A 35 -0.76 -9.09 -14.69
CA PRO A 35 -1.57 -9.93 -13.80
C PRO A 35 -0.70 -10.84 -12.91
N ASP A 36 -1.16 -11.09 -11.69
CA ASP A 36 -0.53 -11.90 -10.64
C ASP A 36 0.86 -11.43 -10.17
N SER A 37 1.31 -10.25 -10.62
CA SER A 37 2.62 -9.72 -10.23
C SER A 37 2.57 -8.95 -8.91
N LYS A 38 3.72 -8.89 -8.24
CA LYS A 38 3.94 -8.15 -6.99
C LYS A 38 5.06 -7.15 -7.15
N LEU A 39 4.85 -5.95 -6.62
CA LEU A 39 5.81 -4.87 -6.58
C LEU A 39 6.20 -4.60 -5.12
N HIS A 40 7.49 -4.63 -4.81
CA HIS A 40 8.01 -4.22 -3.51
C HIS A 40 8.18 -2.70 -3.46
N LEU A 41 7.44 -2.03 -2.58
CA LEU A 41 7.45 -0.58 -2.43
C LEU A 41 8.54 -0.14 -1.45
N GLN A 42 9.77 -0.03 -1.93
CA GLN A 42 10.94 0.35 -1.10
C GLN A 42 10.81 1.74 -0.45
N LEU A 43 10.02 2.65 -1.03
CA LEU A 43 9.73 3.97 -0.48
C LEU A 43 8.96 3.91 0.85
N ILE A 44 8.34 2.77 1.16
CA ILE A 44 7.52 2.56 2.34
C ILE A 44 8.20 1.46 3.17
N GLY A 45 9.25 1.84 3.90
CA GLY A 45 9.92 0.94 4.83
C GLY A 45 9.24 1.00 6.21
N ILE A 46 8.83 -0.15 6.74
CA ILE A 46 8.30 -0.23 8.11
C ILE A 46 9.29 -1.02 8.97
N LYS A 47 9.94 -0.33 9.89
CA LYS A 47 10.71 -0.95 10.96
C LYS A 47 9.96 -0.79 12.26
N TYR A 48 9.42 -1.89 12.76
CA TYR A 48 8.64 -1.91 13.99
C TYR A 48 9.40 -2.63 15.10
N ASP A 49 9.71 -1.93 16.18
CA ASP A 49 10.31 -2.53 17.38
C ASP A 49 9.24 -2.88 18.41
N ARG A 50 8.93 -4.18 18.50
CA ARG A 50 7.99 -4.75 19.49
C ARG A 50 8.43 -4.54 20.94
N THR A 51 9.70 -4.26 21.18
CA THR A 51 10.28 -4.14 22.53
C THR A 51 10.22 -2.72 23.09
N ILE A 52 10.18 -1.70 22.21
CA ILE A 52 10.23 -0.29 22.61
C ILE A 52 8.84 0.26 22.99
N THR A 53 7.75 -0.26 22.41
CA THR A 53 6.41 0.31 22.63
C THR A 53 5.74 -0.12 23.93
N GLY A 54 6.29 -1.10 24.68
CA GLY A 54 5.80 -1.54 26.00
C GLY A 54 4.34 -2.04 26.06
N LYS A 55 3.61 -1.92 24.96
CA LYS A 55 2.24 -2.34 24.72
C LYS A 55 2.22 -2.90 23.31
N VAL A 56 2.44 -4.20 23.20
CA VAL A 56 2.12 -4.92 21.97
C VAL A 56 0.61 -4.84 21.86
N LYS A 57 0.09 -3.91 21.05
CA LYS A 57 -1.27 -4.03 20.55
C LYS A 57 -1.22 -5.17 19.54
N GLU A 58 -1.86 -6.28 19.88
CA GLU A 58 -1.68 -7.59 19.25
C GLU A 58 -2.31 -7.72 17.85
N THR A 59 -2.65 -6.62 17.16
CA THR A 59 -3.37 -6.70 15.88
C THR A 59 -2.56 -6.16 14.70
N ASN A 60 -2.64 -6.86 13.58
CA ASN A 60 -2.00 -6.50 12.31
C ASN A 60 -2.44 -5.11 11.79
N ILE A 61 -3.65 -4.67 12.17
CA ILE A 61 -4.19 -3.35 11.82
C ILE A 61 -3.44 -2.23 12.53
N ASP A 62 -2.92 -2.44 13.74
CA ASP A 62 -2.19 -1.38 14.46
C ASP A 62 -0.86 -1.05 13.75
N VAL A 63 -0.17 -2.04 13.17
CA VAL A 63 1.01 -1.81 12.33
C VAL A 63 0.65 -0.97 11.10
N ILE A 64 -0.46 -1.27 10.44
CA ILE A 64 -0.93 -0.50 9.28
C ILE A 64 -1.36 0.91 9.70
N ARG A 65 -2.04 1.07 10.83
CA ARG A 65 -2.56 2.36 11.28
C ARG A 65 -1.47 3.29 11.78
N ASP A 66 -0.56 2.73 12.57
CA ASP A 66 0.36 3.52 13.39
C ASP A 66 1.77 3.59 12.77
N GLU A 67 2.13 2.65 11.87
CA GLU A 67 3.51 2.52 11.35
C GLU A 67 3.61 2.52 9.81
N LEU A 68 2.58 2.06 9.08
CA LEU A 68 2.57 2.14 7.62
C LEU A 68 2.51 3.63 7.24
N PHE A 69 3.51 4.05 6.47
CA PHE A 69 3.70 5.45 6.09
C PHE A 69 4.07 6.43 7.24
N VAL A 70 5.04 6.09 8.09
CA VAL A 70 5.65 7.04 9.07
C VAL A 70 7.00 7.61 8.58
N GLY A 71 7.14 8.94 8.52
CA GLY A 71 8.38 9.62 8.12
C GLY A 71 8.22 10.75 7.08
N THR A 72 9.31 11.43 6.73
CA THR A 72 9.30 12.62 5.86
C THR A 72 9.05 12.30 4.38
N GLN A 73 9.49 11.14 3.89
CA GLN A 73 9.30 10.72 2.49
C GLN A 73 7.84 10.36 2.16
N ILE A 74 6.99 10.15 3.16
CA ILE A 74 5.58 9.81 2.97
C ILE A 74 4.73 10.98 2.55
N SER A 75 5.12 12.20 2.90
CA SER A 75 4.48 13.40 2.36
C SER A 75 4.48 13.43 0.82
N LEU A 76 5.38 12.65 0.20
CA LEU A 76 5.50 12.46 -1.24
C LEU A 76 4.54 11.38 -1.78
N VAL A 77 3.95 10.54 -0.92
CA VAL A 77 3.01 9.47 -1.31
C VAL A 77 1.60 9.88 -0.90
N SER A 78 1.08 10.94 -1.52
CA SER A 78 -0.28 11.46 -1.25
C SER A 78 -1.32 11.01 -2.28
N GLY A 79 -0.90 10.37 -3.38
CA GLY A 79 -1.80 9.77 -4.37
C GLY A 79 -1.24 8.52 -5.04
N VAL A 80 -2.12 7.55 -5.29
CA VAL A 80 -1.85 6.35 -6.08
C VAL A 80 -2.85 6.30 -7.23
N ARG A 81 -2.32 6.29 -8.45
CA ARG A 81 -3.11 6.29 -9.68
C ARG A 81 -2.83 5.02 -10.48
N VAL A 82 -3.89 4.41 -10.97
CA VAL A 82 -3.83 3.18 -11.75
C VAL A 82 -4.40 3.45 -13.13
N TYR A 83 -3.65 3.04 -14.14
CA TYR A 83 -3.98 3.27 -15.54
C TYR A 83 -4.03 1.95 -16.32
N ARG A 84 -4.87 1.94 -17.36
CA ARG A 84 -4.86 0.92 -18.43
C ARG A 84 -4.79 1.65 -19.76
N ASN A 85 -3.75 1.37 -20.56
CA ASN A 85 -3.52 2.00 -21.87
C ASN A 85 -3.72 3.53 -21.82
N ASP A 86 -3.00 4.19 -20.90
CA ASP A 86 -3.04 5.64 -20.63
C ASP A 86 -4.37 6.20 -20.08
N SER A 87 -5.42 5.38 -19.95
CA SER A 87 -6.68 5.76 -19.33
C SER A 87 -6.59 5.58 -17.82
N LEU A 88 -6.85 6.64 -17.06
CA LEU A 88 -6.96 6.58 -15.60
C LEU A 88 -8.18 5.76 -15.22
N LEU A 89 -7.97 4.68 -14.45
CA LEU A 89 -9.04 3.82 -13.95
C LEU A 89 -9.43 4.21 -12.53
N ILE A 90 -8.45 4.39 -11.66
CA ILE A 90 -8.69 4.78 -10.27
C ILE A 90 -7.60 5.72 -9.76
N ASN A 91 -8.03 6.64 -8.89
CA ASN A 91 -7.17 7.57 -8.16
C ASN A 91 -7.52 7.46 -6.67
N TRP A 92 -6.60 6.93 -5.88
CA TRP A 92 -6.70 6.92 -4.42
C TRP A 92 -5.91 8.07 -3.85
N GLU A 93 -6.55 8.85 -2.98
CA GLU A 93 -5.94 10.01 -2.35
C GLU A 93 -5.77 9.79 -0.84
N GLY A 94 -4.58 10.12 -0.37
CA GLY A 94 -4.20 10.03 1.03
C GLY A 94 -4.78 11.17 1.88
N PRO A 95 -4.42 11.21 3.18
CA PRO A 95 -3.58 10.23 3.88
C PRO A 95 -4.33 8.95 4.22
N LEU A 96 -3.60 7.99 4.80
CA LEU A 96 -4.15 6.81 5.47
C LEU A 96 -5.23 7.21 6.50
N ARG A 97 -6.35 6.49 6.50
CA ARG A 97 -7.49 6.73 7.40
C ARG A 97 -8.40 5.49 7.44
N GLU A 98 -9.33 5.47 8.37
CA GLU A 98 -10.38 4.44 8.41
C GLU A 98 -11.54 4.86 7.50
N MET A 99 -11.98 3.98 6.60
CA MET A 99 -13.07 4.25 5.64
C MET A 99 -14.21 3.21 5.66
N GLY A 100 -14.19 2.29 6.64
CA GLY A 100 -15.11 1.16 6.74
C GLY A 100 -14.58 -0.10 6.03
N ALA A 101 -15.03 -1.27 6.48
CA ALA A 101 -14.53 -2.56 6.03
C ALA A 101 -14.88 -2.89 4.56
N ASP A 102 -16.01 -2.38 4.07
CA ASP A 102 -16.47 -2.63 2.69
C ASP A 102 -15.82 -1.69 1.66
N THR A 103 -15.11 -0.65 2.11
CA THR A 103 -14.44 0.32 1.24
C THR A 103 -13.04 -0.19 0.89
N HIS A 104 -12.85 -0.65 -0.34
CA HIS A 104 -11.53 -1.04 -0.81
C HIS A 104 -10.75 0.18 -1.35
N HIS A 105 -9.73 0.63 -0.62
CA HIS A 105 -9.01 1.87 -0.92
C HIS A 105 -7.56 1.78 -0.43
N PHE A 106 -6.59 2.23 -1.23
CA PHE A 106 -5.16 2.13 -0.88
C PHE A 106 -4.82 2.81 0.46
N TYR A 107 -5.48 3.92 0.76
CA TYR A 107 -5.33 4.61 2.04
C TYR A 107 -6.34 4.18 3.14
N ASN A 108 -7.06 3.06 3.00
CA ASN A 108 -7.91 2.53 4.06
C ASN A 108 -7.16 1.46 4.86
N TYR A 109 -7.08 1.60 6.18
CA TYR A 109 -6.38 0.62 7.04
C TYR A 109 -6.88 -0.81 6.82
N SER A 110 -8.19 -0.97 6.62
CA SER A 110 -8.84 -2.28 6.46
C SER A 110 -8.65 -2.92 5.08
N SER A 111 -8.07 -2.21 4.11
CA SER A 111 -7.84 -2.75 2.76
C SER A 111 -6.49 -3.46 2.61
N TRP A 112 -5.64 -3.41 3.64
CA TRP A 112 -4.34 -4.06 3.62
C TRP A 112 -4.40 -5.38 4.38
N GLU A 113 -3.73 -6.38 3.82
CA GLU A 113 -3.41 -7.61 4.52
C GLU A 113 -2.04 -7.46 5.17
N CYS A 114 -1.91 -7.92 6.40
CA CYS A 114 -0.63 -7.96 7.08
C CYS A 114 -0.45 -9.32 7.73
N TYR A 115 0.69 -9.94 7.50
CA TYR A 115 1.02 -11.27 8.02
C TYR A 115 2.51 -11.38 8.33
N GLU A 116 2.83 -12.15 9.35
CA GLU A 116 4.21 -12.47 9.72
C GLU A 116 4.75 -13.58 8.81
N THR A 117 5.97 -13.42 8.33
CA THR A 117 6.68 -14.45 7.57
C THR A 117 7.72 -15.17 8.43
N SER A 118 8.23 -14.50 9.47
CA SER A 118 9.11 -15.07 10.48
C SER A 118 9.03 -14.28 11.80
N LYS A 119 9.84 -14.67 12.78
CA LYS A 119 10.01 -13.91 14.04
C LYS A 119 10.51 -12.48 13.81
N TRP A 120 11.21 -12.23 12.69
CA TRP A 120 11.91 -10.98 12.44
C TRP A 120 11.33 -10.19 11.27
N GLU A 121 10.46 -10.81 10.48
CA GLU A 121 9.98 -10.28 9.21
C GLU A 121 8.47 -10.48 9.04
N GLY A 122 7.84 -9.55 8.34
CA GLY A 122 6.45 -9.65 7.91
C GLY A 122 6.22 -8.98 6.56
N VAL A 123 5.00 -9.09 6.08
CA VAL A 123 4.54 -8.49 4.82
C VAL A 123 3.29 -7.68 5.09
N VAL A 124 3.21 -6.51 4.44
CA VAL A 124 2.00 -5.71 4.31
C VAL A 124 1.65 -5.64 2.82
N LEU A 125 0.44 -6.05 2.45
CA LEU A 125 0.04 -6.29 1.07
C LEU A 125 -1.26 -5.55 0.75
N PHE A 126 -1.24 -4.73 -0.30
CA PHE A 126 -2.45 -4.21 -0.93
C PHE A 126 -2.63 -4.90 -2.27
N THR A 127 -3.84 -5.39 -2.53
CA THR A 127 -4.16 -6.15 -3.74
C THR A 127 -5.14 -5.36 -4.58
N ILE A 128 -4.71 -4.85 -5.74
CA ILE A 128 -5.62 -4.22 -6.71
C ILE A 128 -6.48 -5.31 -7.34
N LYS A 129 -7.79 -5.18 -7.22
CA LYS A 129 -8.78 -6.14 -7.73
C LYS A 129 -9.46 -5.61 -8.98
N ASP A 130 -9.99 -6.51 -9.81
CA ASP A 130 -10.86 -6.14 -10.95
C ASP A 130 -12.04 -5.23 -10.53
N SER A 131 -12.54 -5.36 -9.30
CA SER A 131 -13.63 -4.51 -8.77
C SER A 131 -13.24 -3.06 -8.57
N ASP A 132 -11.95 -2.77 -8.40
CA ASP A 132 -11.43 -1.41 -8.17
C ASP A 132 -11.33 -0.62 -9.48
N LEU A 133 -11.36 -1.31 -10.62
CA LEU A 133 -11.08 -0.76 -11.94
C LEU A 133 -12.34 -0.36 -12.73
N LYS A 134 -13.49 -0.27 -12.04
CA LYS A 134 -14.81 -0.06 -12.64
C LYS A 134 -15.31 1.37 -12.49
#